data_AF-A0A392NKP0-F1
#
_entry.id   AF-A0A392NKP0-F1
#
_cell.length_a   1.000
_cell.length_b   1.000
_cell.length_c   1.000
_cell.angle_alpha   90.00
_cell.angle_beta   90.00
_cell.angle_gamma   90.00
#
_symmetry.space_group_name_H-M   'P 1'
#
loop_
_entity.id
_entity.type
_entity.pdbx_description
1 polymer ?
#
loop_
_entity_poly.entity_id
_entity_poly.type
_entity_poly.pdbx_seq_one_letter_code
_entity_poly.pdbx_strand_id
1 'polypeptide(L)'
;SRWCLNELVKIMECQRTMGQIVVPVFYDVDPFEVRHQKGVFGKAFQNLLNRISKEEDESLSNEEEDESLSKEEEDELLHSELSWREALRWAAGIAGFVVLNSR
;
A
#
# COMPACT_ATOMS: atom_id res chain seq x y z
N SER A 1 -3.78 4.57 4.34
CA SER A 1 -3.24 5.87 3.90
C SER A 1 -1.96 5.63 3.11
N ARG A 2 -1.56 6.56 2.23
CA ARG A 2 -0.31 6.45 1.43
C ARG A 2 0.92 6.31 2.32
N TRP A 3 1.06 7.18 3.32
CA TRP A 3 2.21 7.18 4.23
C TRP A 3 2.40 5.85 4.97
N CYS A 4 1.33 5.26 5.51
CA CYS A 4 1.44 3.96 6.20
C CYS A 4 1.90 2.83 5.27
N LEU A 5 1.55 2.87 3.97
CA LEU A 5 1.99 1.87 3.01
C LEU A 5 3.47 2.04 2.65
N ASN A 6 3.95 3.27 2.52
CA ASN A 6 5.38 3.56 2.33
C ASN A 6 6.20 3.09 3.53
N GLU A 7 5.72 3.34 4.75
CA GLU A 7 6.38 2.85 5.96
C GLU A 7 6.33 1.31 6.04
N LEU A 8 5.24 0.67 5.62
CA LEU A 8 5.17 -0.78 5.55
C LEU A 8 6.22 -1.36 4.59
N VAL A 9 6.43 -0.76 3.41
CA VAL A 9 7.48 -1.16 2.46
C VAL A 9 8.85 -1.09 3.12
N LYS A 10 9.17 0.02 3.80
CA LYS A 10 10.43 0.18 4.53
C LYS A 10 10.60 -0.85 5.66
N ILE A 11 9.54 -1.13 6.42
CA ILE A 11 9.59 -2.14 7.50
C ILE A 11 9.91 -3.52 6.91
N MET A 12 9.28 -3.89 5.80
CA MET A 12 9.54 -5.16 5.11
C MET A 12 10.95 -5.21 4.52
N GLU A 13 11.47 -4.09 4.01
CA GLU A 13 12.85 -3.98 3.57
C GLU A 13 13.82 -4.19 4.74
N CYS A 14 13.62 -3.48 5.86
CA CYS A 14 14.43 -3.58 7.06
C CYS A 14 14.42 -5.00 7.65
N GLN A 15 13.27 -5.68 7.63
CA GLN A 15 13.18 -7.08 8.01
C GLN A 15 14.08 -7.96 7.15
N ARG A 16 14.08 -7.76 5.83
CA ARG A 16 14.84 -8.58 4.87
C ARG A 16 16.33 -8.29 4.88
N THR A 17 16.72 -7.02 5.00
CA THR A 17 18.13 -6.57 4.83
C THR A 17 18.87 -6.47 6.17
N MET A 18 18.17 -6.10 7.24
CA MET A 18 18.76 -5.90 8.58
C MET A 18 18.35 -6.96 9.60
N GLY A 19 17.45 -7.89 9.24
CA GLY A 19 16.99 -8.95 10.14
C GLY A 19 16.10 -8.47 11.28
N GLN A 20 15.44 -7.31 11.12
CA GLN A 20 14.49 -6.82 12.13
C GLN A 20 13.32 -7.79 12.32
N ILE A 21 12.91 -8.00 13.58
CA ILE A 21 11.74 -8.84 13.88
C ILE A 21 10.48 -7.99 13.71
N VAL A 22 9.60 -8.41 12.81
CA VAL A 22 8.28 -7.80 12.58
C VAL A 22 7.20 -8.72 13.10
N VAL A 23 6.28 -8.17 13.89
CA VAL A 23 5.13 -8.88 14.43
C VAL A 23 3.85 -8.17 13.98
N PRO A 24 3.12 -8.70 12.98
CA PRO A 24 1.91 -8.06 12.50
C PRO A 24 0.75 -8.22 13.49
N VAL A 25 -0.04 -7.15 13.64
CA VAL A 25 -1.29 -7.13 14.41
C VAL A 25 -2.43 -6.77 13.47
N PHE A 26 -3.38 -7.69 13.30
CA PHE A 26 -4.56 -7.54 12.46
C PHE A 26 -5.73 -7.15 13.35
N TYR A 27 -5.99 -5.85 13.44
CA TYR A 27 -7.05 -5.30 14.27
C TYR A 27 -8.35 -5.18 13.46
N ASP A 28 -9.34 -6.00 13.83
CA ASP A 28 -10.68 -6.04 13.21
C ASP A 28 -10.64 -6.22 11.68
N VAL A 29 -9.64 -6.95 11.19
CA VAL A 29 -9.44 -7.28 9.78
C VAL A 29 -8.96 -8.71 9.64
N ASP A 30 -9.46 -9.43 8.65
CA ASP A 30 -8.99 -10.77 8.33
C ASP A 30 -7.60 -10.69 7.66
N PRO A 31 -6.55 -11.35 8.20
CA PRO A 31 -5.24 -11.42 7.55
C PRO A 31 -5.31 -11.90 6.09
N PHE A 32 -6.26 -12.76 5.73
CA PHE A 32 -6.48 -13.20 4.36
C PHE A 32 -6.85 -12.04 3.42
N GLU A 33 -7.74 -11.14 3.89
CA GLU A 33 -8.13 -9.95 3.14
C GLU A 33 -6.96 -9.00 2.94
N VAL A 34 -6.09 -8.84 3.95
CA VAL A 34 -4.86 -8.06 3.85
C VAL A 34 -3.87 -8.69 2.88
N ARG A 35 -3.64 -10.01 2.98
CA ARG A 35 -2.67 -10.77 2.18
C ARG A 35 -2.98 -10.72 0.69
N HIS A 36 -4.26 -10.77 0.34
CA HIS A 36 -4.71 -10.81 -1.06
C HIS A 36 -5.32 -9.49 -1.54
N GLN A 37 -5.34 -8.47 -0.67
CA GLN A 37 -6.00 -7.18 -0.90
C GLN A 37 -7.44 -7.36 -1.42
N LYS A 38 -8.22 -8.20 -0.71
CA LYS A 38 -9.62 -8.57 -1.04
C LYS A 38 -10.58 -8.12 0.06
N GLY A 39 -11.88 -8.34 -0.17
CA GLY A 39 -12.91 -8.08 0.84
C GLY A 39 -13.08 -6.60 1.17
N VAL A 40 -13.31 -6.28 2.44
CA VAL A 40 -13.49 -4.90 2.90
C VAL A 40 -12.17 -4.14 2.81
N PHE A 41 -11.07 -4.79 3.21
CA PHE A 41 -9.74 -4.19 3.11
C PHE A 41 -9.38 -3.85 1.65
N GLY A 42 -9.60 -4.78 0.72
CA GLY A 42 -9.32 -4.60 -0.70
C GLY A 42 -10.07 -3.44 -1.33
N LYS A 43 -11.36 -3.26 -0.98
CA LYS A 43 -12.15 -2.11 -1.44
C LYS A 43 -11.57 -0.79 -0.94
N ALA A 44 -11.18 -0.72 0.34
CA ALA A 44 -10.55 0.47 0.91
C ALA A 44 -9.18 0.76 0.28
N PHE A 45 -8.40 -0.29 -0.01
CA PHE A 45 -7.12 -0.18 -0.70
C PHE A 45 -7.29 0.37 -2.13
N GLN A 46 -8.23 -0.17 -2.92
CA GLN A 46 -8.49 0.34 -4.27
C GLN A 46 -8.98 1.79 -4.27
N ASN A 47 -9.86 2.16 -3.33
CA ASN A 47 -10.30 3.55 -3.17
C ASN A 47 -9.14 4.50 -2.84
N LEU A 48 -8.14 4.03 -2.08
CA LEU A 48 -6.94 4.80 -1.80
C LEU A 48 -6.08 4.98 -3.07
N LEU A 49 -5.86 3.92 -3.85
CA LEU A 49 -5.11 4.02 -5.12
C LEU A 49 -5.75 5.03 -6.07
N ASN A 50 -7.07 4.92 -6.27
CA ASN A 50 -7.82 5.86 -7.12
C ASN A 50 -7.74 7.32 -6.64
N ARG A 51 -7.57 7.55 -5.33
CA ARG A 51 -7.38 8.90 -4.78
C ARG A 51 -5.97 9.42 -5.05
N ILE A 52 -4.96 8.56 -4.89
CA ILE A 52 -3.56 8.93 -5.13
C ILE A 52 -3.36 9.32 -6.59
N SER A 53 -3.91 8.52 -7.53
CA SER A 53 -3.84 8.86 -8.96
C SER A 53 -4.45 10.23 -9.27
N LYS A 54 -5.62 10.55 -8.69
CA LYS A 54 -6.27 11.85 -8.90
C LYS A 54 -5.50 13.03 -8.29
N GLU A 55 -4.91 12.83 -7.11
CA GLU A 55 -4.11 13.86 -6.44
C GLU A 55 -2.87 14.22 -7.28
N GLU A 56 -2.30 13.25 -7.98
CA GLU A 56 -1.17 13.46 -8.90
C GLU A 56 -1.63 14.19 -10.17
N ASP A 57 -2.77 13.79 -10.77
CA ASP A 57 -3.37 14.50 -11.91
C ASP A 57 -3.70 15.98 -11.61
N GLU A 58 -4.24 16.27 -10.42
CA GLU A 58 -4.56 17.65 -10.02
C GLU A 58 -3.30 18.48 -9.75
N SER A 59 -2.22 17.84 -9.26
CA SER A 59 -0.94 18.53 -9.01
C SER A 59 -0.21 18.95 -10.29
N LEU A 60 -0.49 18.27 -11.42
CA LEU A 60 0.05 18.56 -12.75
C LEU A 60 -0.71 19.68 -13.48
N SER A 61 -1.90 20.05 -13.02
CA SER A 61 -2.76 21.05 -13.69
C SER A 61 -2.40 22.52 -13.45
N ASN A 62 -1.33 22.81 -12.70
CA ASN A 62 -0.83 24.18 -12.46
C ASN A 62 0.35 24.59 -13.36
N GLU A 63 0.78 23.76 -14.31
CA GLU A 63 1.80 24.10 -15.31
C GLU A 63 1.20 23.90 -16.72
N GLU A 64 1.24 24.95 -17.54
CA GLU A 64 0.57 25.03 -18.85
C GLU A 64 1.08 23.98 -19.85
N GLU A 65 0.11 23.35 -20.52
CA GLU A 65 0.16 22.67 -21.83
C GLU A 65 1.51 22.08 -22.30
N ASP A 66 1.83 20.87 -21.83
CA ASP A 66 2.47 19.85 -22.67
C ASP A 66 1.76 18.50 -22.44
N GLU A 67 0.84 18.17 -23.35
CA GLU A 67 0.05 16.93 -23.32
C GLU A 67 0.93 15.75 -23.78
N SER A 68 1.93 15.43 -22.98
CA SER A 68 2.57 14.13 -22.99
C SER A 68 2.96 13.74 -21.57
N LEU A 69 2.00 13.12 -20.86
CA LEU A 69 2.29 12.35 -19.65
C LEU A 69 3.44 11.42 -19.98
N SER A 70 4.57 11.62 -19.30
CA SER A 70 5.75 10.85 -19.58
C SER A 70 5.47 9.41 -19.13
N LYS A 71 5.80 8.42 -19.96
CA LYS A 71 5.67 6.99 -19.59
C LYS A 71 6.33 6.68 -18.23
N GLU A 72 7.31 7.49 -17.86
CA GLU A 72 8.05 7.44 -16.61
C GLU A 72 7.16 7.70 -15.38
N GLU A 73 6.17 8.61 -15.46
CA GLU A 73 5.24 8.92 -14.36
C GLU A 73 4.19 7.81 -14.15
N GLU A 74 3.66 7.23 -15.24
CA GLU A 74 2.80 6.05 -15.16
C GLU A 74 3.57 4.84 -14.58
N ASP A 75 4.84 4.68 -14.94
CA ASP A 75 5.72 3.62 -14.44
C ASP A 75 6.02 3.80 -12.93
N GLU A 76 6.21 5.02 -12.44
CA GLU A 76 6.43 5.30 -11.00
C GLU A 76 5.20 4.99 -10.12
N LEU A 77 4.00 5.34 -10.61
CA LEU A 77 2.73 5.01 -9.97
C LEU A 77 2.52 3.49 -9.89
N LEU A 78 2.76 2.80 -11.01
CA LEU A 78 2.67 1.35 -11.09
C LEU A 78 3.69 0.68 -10.16
N HIS A 79 4.91 1.21 -10.07
CA HIS A 79 5.94 0.71 -9.15
C HIS A 79 5.57 0.87 -7.68
N SER A 80 4.94 1.99 -7.30
CA SER A 80 4.45 2.22 -5.95
C SER A 80 3.32 1.25 -5.59
N GLU A 81 2.35 1.06 -6.48
CA GLU A 81 1.25 0.11 -6.29
C GLU A 81 1.77 -1.33 -6.09
N LEU A 82 2.67 -1.77 -6.96
CA LEU A 82 3.28 -3.11 -6.88
C LEU A 82 4.00 -3.30 -5.55
N SER A 83 4.81 -2.32 -5.13
CA SER A 83 5.55 -2.35 -3.87
C SER A 83 4.61 -2.46 -2.66
N TRP A 84 3.50 -1.71 -2.65
CA TRP A 84 2.52 -1.78 -1.58
C TRP A 84 1.81 -3.15 -1.51
N ARG A 85 1.43 -3.71 -2.66
CA ARG A 85 0.80 -5.03 -2.73
C ARG A 85 1.73 -6.11 -2.20
N GLU A 86 3.01 -6.08 -2.56
CA GLU A 86 4.01 -7.02 -2.05
C GLU A 86 4.23 -6.88 -0.55
N ALA A 87 4.37 -5.65 -0.06
CA ALA A 87 4.59 -5.40 1.36
C ALA A 87 3.40 -5.89 2.21
N LEU A 88 2.17 -5.65 1.77
CA LEU A 88 0.96 -6.18 2.43
C LEU A 88 0.91 -7.71 2.41
N ARG A 89 1.25 -8.31 1.26
CA ARG A 89 1.29 -9.78 1.11
C ARG A 89 2.31 -10.40 2.05
N TRP A 90 3.52 -9.84 2.17
CA TRP A 90 4.56 -10.34 3.05
C TRP A 90 4.22 -10.13 4.52
N ALA A 91 3.76 -8.93 4.89
CA ALA A 91 3.34 -8.64 6.26
C ALA A 91 2.26 -9.61 6.74
N ALA A 92 1.25 -9.87 5.89
CA ALA A 92 0.20 -10.83 6.18
C ALA A 92 0.61 -12.31 6.01
N GLY A 93 1.83 -12.56 5.54
CA GLY A 93 2.47 -13.87 5.47
C GLY A 93 3.17 -14.28 6.77
N ILE A 94 3.51 -13.32 7.63
CA ILE A 94 4.25 -13.53 8.88
C ILE A 94 3.28 -13.94 10.00
N ALA A 95 3.76 -14.77 10.93
CA ALA A 95 3.01 -15.12 12.13
C ALA A 95 2.76 -13.87 13.01
N GLY A 96 1.52 -13.69 13.46
CA GLY A 96 1.12 -12.51 14.24
C GLY A 96 -0.20 -12.71 14.98
N PHE A 97 -0.84 -11.59 15.34
CA PHE A 97 -2.03 -11.59 16.20
C PHE A 97 -3.24 -11.03 15.49
N VAL A 98 -4.38 -11.71 15.63
CA VAL A 98 -5.69 -11.17 15.23
C VAL A 98 -6.37 -10.65 16.49
N VAL A 99 -6.77 -9.38 16.46
CA VAL A 99 -7.46 -8.71 17.56
C VAL A 99 -8.85 -8.33 17.07
N LEU A 100 -9.86 -9.03 17.57
CA LEU A 100 -11.26 -8.73 17.27
C LEU A 100 -11.80 -7.74 18.30
N ASN A 101 -12.50 -6.71 17.84
CA ASN A 101 -13.14 -5.76 18.74
C ASN A 101 -14.42 -6.38 19.29
N SER A 102 -14.54 -6.50 20.62
CA SER A 102 -15.66 -7.16 21.30
C SER A 102 -16.75 -6.20 21.78
N ARG A 103 -16.78 -4.96 21.26
CA ARG A 103 -17.73 -3.93 21.70
C ARG A 103 -19.17 -4.27 21.37
#